data_AF-Q46CV1-F1
#
_entry.id   AF-Q46CV1-F1
#
_cell.length_a   1.000
_cell.length_b   1.000
_cell.length_c   1.000
_cell.angle_alpha   90.00
_cell.angle_beta   90.00
_cell.angle_gamma   90.00
#
_symmetry.space_group_name_H-M   'P 1'
#
loop_
_entity.id
_entity.type
_entity.pdbx_description
1 polymer ?
#
loop_
_entity_poly.entity_id
_entity_poly.type
_entity_poly.pdbx_seq_one_letter_code
_entity_poly.pdbx_strand_id
1 'polypeptide(L)'
;MNCPRCNSSTHKKNGIVFGRQHYKCHDCGYNYTVEVKSTASSPSVKRQALQLYLEGLGFRSIGRFLGVSHVSVQKWIKKFGQELEDLKSENEISIVEMDEMNTYIGNKKNIAGSELLLIELGKNSSTALLAAEERKLDN
;
A
#
# COMPACT_ATOMS: atom_id res chain seq x y z
N MET A 1 -4.25 -20.89 21.91
CA MET A 1 -5.26 -20.29 21.03
C MET A 1 -5.59 -18.92 21.56
N ASN A 2 -4.76 -17.94 21.22
CA ASN A 2 -5.09 -16.54 21.44
C ASN A 2 -6.03 -16.04 20.35
N CYS A 3 -6.86 -15.07 20.69
CA CYS A 3 -7.78 -14.49 19.72
C CYS A 3 -6.99 -13.80 18.59
N PRO A 4 -7.21 -14.16 17.30
CA PRO A 4 -6.52 -13.53 16.17
C PRO A 4 -6.79 -12.03 16.00
N ARG A 5 -7.87 -11.52 16.61
CA ARG A 5 -8.26 -10.11 16.49
C ARG A 5 -7.66 -9.23 17.59
N CYS A 6 -7.64 -9.69 18.84
CA CYS A 6 -7.24 -8.89 20.00
C CYS A 6 -6.11 -9.51 20.83
N ASN A 7 -5.60 -10.68 20.41
CA ASN A 7 -4.56 -11.46 21.08
C ASN A 7 -4.86 -11.90 22.52
N SER A 8 -6.11 -11.79 22.97
CA SER A 8 -6.53 -12.28 24.29
C SER A 8 -6.42 -13.80 24.39
N SER A 9 -6.03 -14.28 25.58
CA SER A 9 -6.01 -15.70 25.93
C SER A 9 -7.39 -16.22 26.37
N THR A 10 -8.34 -15.34 26.68
CA THR A 10 -9.65 -15.73 27.23
C THR A 10 -10.64 -16.07 26.10
N HIS A 11 -11.02 -17.35 26.02
CA HIS A 11 -11.95 -17.83 25.00
C HIS A 11 -12.73 -19.06 25.48
N LYS A 12 -13.90 -19.27 24.88
CA LYS A 12 -14.71 -20.47 25.09
C LYS A 12 -14.93 -21.24 23.80
N LYS A 13 -15.14 -22.55 23.91
CA LYS A 13 -15.57 -23.39 22.79
C LYS A 13 -16.97 -22.96 22.33
N ASN A 14 -17.17 -22.84 21.02
CA ASN A 14 -18.40 -22.36 20.39
C ASN A 14 -18.79 -23.23 19.18
N GLY A 15 -18.92 -24.54 19.41
CA GLY A 15 -19.29 -25.52 18.39
C GLY A 15 -18.12 -26.00 17.52
N ILE A 16 -18.44 -26.73 16.46
CA ILE A 16 -17.48 -27.29 15.49
C ILE A 16 -17.90 -26.83 14.10
N VAL A 17 -16.95 -26.30 13.32
CA VAL A 17 -17.18 -25.81 11.96
C VAL A 17 -16.18 -26.50 11.03
N PHE A 18 -16.68 -27.16 9.97
CA PHE A 18 -15.86 -27.97 9.04
C PHE A 18 -14.93 -28.97 9.74
N GLY A 19 -15.44 -29.67 10.76
CA GLY A 19 -14.68 -30.67 11.53
C GLY A 19 -13.61 -30.09 12.45
N ARG A 20 -13.52 -28.76 12.60
CA ARG A 20 -12.56 -28.09 13.47
C ARG A 20 -13.27 -27.37 14.62
N GLN A 21 -12.64 -27.36 15.79
CA GLN A 21 -13.15 -26.67 16.96
C GLN A 21 -13.27 -25.16 16.68
N HIS A 22 -14.46 -24.62 16.90
CA HIS A 22 -14.74 -23.20 16.81
C HIS A 22 -14.70 -22.58 18.21
N TYR A 23 -14.16 -21.37 18.32
CA TYR A 23 -13.95 -20.65 19.58
C TYR A 23 -14.57 -19.26 19.49
N LYS A 24 -15.00 -18.73 20.64
CA LYS A 24 -15.45 -17.34 20.80
C LYS A 24 -14.59 -16.64 21.85
N CYS A 25 -13.98 -15.52 21.48
CA CYS A 25 -13.23 -14.66 22.39
C CYS A 25 -14.17 -14.03 23.43
N HIS A 26 -13.75 -13.96 24.69
CA HIS A 26 -14.50 -13.24 25.73
C HIS A 26 -14.36 -11.73 25.57
N ASP A 27 -13.14 -11.25 25.35
CA ASP A 27 -12.87 -9.80 25.37
C ASP A 27 -13.44 -9.05 24.16
N CYS A 28 -13.33 -9.61 22.94
CA CYS A 28 -13.79 -8.93 21.71
C CYS A 28 -14.98 -9.61 21.02
N GLY A 29 -15.47 -10.72 21.55
CA GLY A 29 -16.59 -11.48 20.98
C GLY A 29 -16.31 -12.17 19.63
N TYR A 30 -15.10 -12.06 19.08
CA TYR A 30 -14.74 -12.63 17.78
C TYR A 30 -14.78 -14.15 17.79
N ASN A 31 -15.34 -14.73 16.73
CA ASN A 31 -15.37 -16.18 16.53
C ASN A 31 -14.26 -16.62 15.58
N TYR A 32 -13.54 -17.68 15.93
CA TYR A 32 -12.40 -18.17 15.17
C TYR A 32 -12.18 -19.67 15.36
N THR A 33 -11.63 -20.32 14.34
CA THR A 33 -11.33 -21.76 14.35
C THR A 33 -9.83 -22.03 14.56
N VAL A 34 -8.99 -21.06 14.18
CA VAL A 34 -7.52 -21.13 14.24
C VAL A 34 -6.96 -19.76 14.63
N GLU A 35 -5.79 -19.74 15.26
CA GLU A 35 -5.08 -18.48 15.60
C GLU A 35 -4.62 -17.73 14.35
N VAL A 36 -4.23 -18.43 13.28
CA VAL A 36 -3.79 -17.81 12.02
C VAL A 36 -4.35 -18.64 10.87
N LYS A 37 -5.01 -18.01 9.90
CA LYS A 37 -5.41 -18.70 8.67
C LYS A 37 -4.12 -19.14 7.95
N SER A 38 -4.03 -20.38 7.50
CA SER A 38 -2.86 -20.90 6.76
C SER A 38 -2.51 -20.07 5.51
N THR A 39 -3.47 -19.31 4.97
CA THR A 39 -3.30 -18.41 3.83
C THR A 39 -2.81 -17.01 4.21
N ALA A 40 -2.69 -16.69 5.49
CA ALA A 40 -2.27 -15.37 5.94
C ALA A 40 -0.75 -15.22 5.76
N SER A 41 -0.34 -14.49 4.73
CA SER A 41 1.06 -14.10 4.56
C SER A 41 1.54 -13.27 5.74
N SER A 42 2.77 -13.52 6.18
CA SER A 42 3.38 -12.81 7.30
C SER A 42 3.47 -11.30 7.02
N PRO A 43 3.49 -10.46 8.07
CA PRO A 43 3.72 -9.03 7.91
C PRO A 43 5.01 -8.69 7.16
N SER A 44 6.07 -9.50 7.32
CA SER A 44 7.34 -9.32 6.62
C SER A 44 7.21 -9.46 5.10
N VAL A 45 6.46 -10.46 4.62
CA VAL A 45 6.21 -10.66 3.18
C VAL A 45 5.41 -9.49 2.59
N LYS A 46 4.44 -8.97 3.34
CA LYS A 46 3.67 -7.79 2.89
C LYS A 46 4.54 -6.54 2.78
N ARG A 47 5.48 -6.34 3.71
CA ARG A 47 6.46 -5.23 3.64
C ARG A 47 7.41 -5.38 2.46
N GLN A 48 7.93 -6.58 2.21
CA GLN A 48 8.76 -6.84 1.03
C GLN A 48 7.99 -6.58 -0.28
N ALA A 49 6.71 -6.97 -0.34
CA ALA A 49 5.86 -6.68 -1.49
C ALA A 49 5.69 -5.17 -1.73
N LEU A 50 5.56 -4.37 -0.66
CA LEU A 50 5.50 -2.92 -0.75
C LEU A 50 6.81 -2.32 -1.26
N GLN A 51 7.95 -2.77 -0.72
CA GLN A 51 9.26 -2.30 -1.15
C GLN A 51 9.47 -2.56 -2.65
N LEU A 52 9.24 -3.80 -3.11
CA LEU A 52 9.38 -4.14 -4.53
C LEU A 52 8.44 -3.34 -5.45
N TYR A 53 7.24 -3.00 -4.96
CA TYR A 53 6.32 -2.14 -5.70
C TYR A 53 6.86 -0.70 -5.84
N LEU A 54 7.46 -0.14 -4.77
CA LEU A 54 8.09 1.17 -4.79
C LEU A 54 9.35 1.21 -5.68
N GLU A 55 10.07 0.09 -5.80
CA GLU A 55 11.18 -0.10 -6.77
C GLU A 55 10.69 -0.26 -8.23
N GLY A 56 9.38 -0.16 -8.47
CA GLY A 56 8.79 -0.18 -9.82
C GLY A 56 8.46 -1.58 -10.37
N LEU A 57 8.54 -2.64 -9.56
CA LEU A 57 8.16 -3.97 -10.04
C LEU A 57 6.63 -4.09 -10.19
N GLY A 58 6.20 -4.69 -11.31
CA GLY A 58 4.78 -5.01 -11.53
C GLY A 58 4.27 -6.11 -10.59
N PHE A 59 2.97 -6.08 -10.27
CA PHE A 59 2.33 -7.03 -9.33
C PHE A 59 2.55 -8.51 -9.67
N ARG A 60 2.63 -8.85 -10.97
CA ARG A 60 2.91 -10.22 -11.42
C ARG A 60 4.34 -10.65 -11.11
N SER A 61 5.31 -9.77 -11.31
CA SER A 61 6.72 -10.04 -11.00
C SER A 61 6.92 -10.21 -9.50
N ILE A 62 6.32 -9.33 -8.70
CA ILE A 62 6.34 -9.43 -7.23
C ILE A 62 5.71 -10.74 -6.76
N GLY A 63 4.56 -11.11 -7.33
CA GLY A 63 3.89 -12.37 -6.99
C GLY A 63 4.75 -13.60 -7.26
N ARG A 64 5.46 -13.63 -8.40
CA ARG A 64 6.41 -14.70 -8.71
C ARG A 64 7.59 -14.71 -7.73
N PHE A 65 8.15 -13.55 -7.40
CA PHE A 65 9.31 -13.44 -6.51
C PHE A 65 8.99 -13.90 -5.08
N LEU A 66 7.82 -13.53 -4.56
CA LEU A 66 7.40 -13.84 -3.19
C LEU A 66 6.57 -15.13 -3.06
N GLY A 67 6.29 -15.83 -4.17
CA GLY A 67 5.47 -17.04 -4.17
C GLY A 67 4.00 -16.80 -3.80
N VAL A 68 3.45 -15.62 -4.10
CA VAL A 68 2.08 -15.23 -3.77
C VAL A 68 1.29 -14.81 -5.01
N SER A 69 -0.03 -14.89 -4.96
CA SER A 69 -0.86 -14.39 -6.07
C SER A 69 -0.68 -12.89 -6.28
N HIS A 70 -0.54 -12.47 -7.54
CA HIS A 70 -0.51 -11.06 -7.91
C HIS A 70 -1.75 -10.28 -7.41
N VAL A 71 -2.90 -10.95 -7.26
CA VAL A 71 -4.12 -10.36 -6.69
C VAL A 71 -3.94 -10.03 -5.20
N SER A 72 -3.24 -10.89 -4.46
CA SER A 72 -2.90 -10.62 -3.05
C SER A 72 -1.99 -9.42 -2.92
N VAL A 73 -0.97 -9.34 -3.78
CA VAL A 73 -0.05 -8.18 -3.86
C VAL A 73 -0.85 -6.90 -4.10
N GLN A 74 -1.69 -6.88 -5.14
CA GLN A 74 -2.52 -5.71 -5.47
C GLN A 74 -3.41 -5.29 -4.28
N LYS A 75 -4.05 -6.23 -3.59
CA LYS A 75 -4.87 -5.95 -2.40
C LYS A 75 -4.04 -5.34 -1.27
N TRP A 76 -2.81 -5.79 -1.05
CA TRP A 76 -1.93 -5.22 -0.03
C TRP A 76 -1.52 -3.79 -0.38
N ILE A 77 -1.07 -3.55 -1.62
CA ILE A 77 -0.68 -2.20 -2.07
C ILE A 77 -1.86 -1.23 -1.95
N LYS A 78 -3.07 -1.63 -2.36
CA LYS A 78 -4.27 -0.80 -2.18
C LYS A 78 -4.57 -0.51 -0.71
N LYS A 79 -4.43 -1.51 0.17
CA LYS A 79 -4.64 -1.33 1.62
C LYS A 79 -3.62 -0.37 2.21
N PHE A 80 -2.34 -0.48 1.82
CA PHE A 80 -1.31 0.47 2.25
C PHE A 80 -1.62 1.89 1.77
N GLY A 81 -2.06 2.07 0.52
CA GLY A 81 -2.46 3.38 0.02
C GLY A 81 -3.64 3.99 0.78
N GLN A 82 -4.61 3.18 1.19
CA GLN A 82 -5.75 3.62 2.02
C GLN A 82 -5.34 3.94 3.47
N GLU A 83 -4.35 3.25 4.04
CA GLU A 83 -3.83 3.59 5.37
C GLU A 83 -3.06 4.92 5.37
N LEU A 84 -2.62 5.39 4.20
CA LEU A 84 -1.91 6.65 4.02
C LEU A 84 -2.84 7.80 3.59
N GLU A 85 -4.17 7.59 3.57
CA GLU A 85 -5.13 8.63 3.17
C GLU A 85 -5.10 9.84 4.10
N ASP A 86 -4.77 9.64 5.37
CA ASP A 86 -4.58 10.71 6.36
C ASP A 86 -3.37 11.62 6.06
N LEU A 87 -2.46 11.19 5.15
CA LEU A 87 -1.30 11.96 4.72
C LEU A 87 -1.54 12.73 3.41
N LYS A 88 -2.73 12.59 2.80
CA LYS A 88 -3.07 13.37 1.60
C LYS A 88 -3.23 14.84 2.01
N SER A 89 -2.45 15.72 1.41
CA SER A 89 -2.63 17.17 1.59
C SER A 89 -3.93 17.62 0.92
N GLU A 90 -4.71 18.47 1.58
CA GLU A 90 -5.88 19.16 1.00
C GLU A 90 -5.50 20.23 -0.04
N ASN A 91 -4.20 20.49 -0.22
CA ASN A 91 -3.71 21.48 -1.18
C ASN A 91 -4.01 21.03 -2.61
N GLU A 92 -4.52 21.96 -3.44
CA GLU A 92 -4.63 21.75 -4.88
C GLU A 92 -3.25 21.47 -5.46
N ILE A 93 -3.05 20.24 -5.94
CA ILE A 93 -1.85 19.87 -6.67
C ILE A 93 -2.02 20.41 -8.09
N SER A 94 -1.18 21.36 -8.50
CA SER A 94 -1.07 21.75 -9.90
C SER A 94 -0.45 20.59 -10.67
N ILE A 95 -1.28 19.82 -11.38
CA ILE A 95 -0.82 18.79 -12.31
C ILE A 95 -0.24 19.52 -13.52
N VAL A 96 1.08 19.45 -13.69
CA VAL A 96 1.78 19.97 -14.87
C VAL A 96 1.96 18.80 -15.83
N GLU A 97 1.48 18.96 -17.06
CA GLU A 97 1.61 17.93 -18.09
C GLU A 97 3.07 17.81 -18.56
N MET A 98 3.48 16.61 -18.98
CA MET A 98 4.90 16.33 -19.27
C MET A 98 5.43 17.11 -20.49
N ASP A 99 4.55 17.53 -21.40
CA ASP A 99 4.84 18.40 -22.53
C ASP A 99 5.12 19.85 -22.11
N GLU A 100 4.46 20.36 -21.07
CA GLU A 100 4.75 21.66 -20.46
C GLU A 100 6.17 21.67 -19.85
N MET A 101 6.59 20.57 -19.21
CA MET A 101 7.96 20.40 -18.71
C MET A 101 9.00 20.45 -19.83
N ASN A 102 8.76 19.75 -20.94
CA ASN A 102 9.65 19.75 -22.10
C ASN A 102 9.75 21.14 -22.75
N THR A 103 8.63 21.87 -22.80
CA THR A 103 8.57 23.25 -23.30
C THR A 103 9.36 24.20 -22.40
N TYR A 104 9.29 24.02 -21.08
CA TYR A 104 10.05 24.80 -20.11
C TYR A 104 11.56 24.55 -20.22
N ILE A 105 11.97 23.29 -20.38
CA ILE A 105 13.38 22.91 -20.60
C ILE A 105 13.90 23.48 -21.93
N GLY A 106 13.09 23.42 -23.00
CA GLY A 106 13.45 23.93 -24.32
C GLY A 106 13.61 25.45 -24.39
N ASN A 107 12.91 26.19 -23.53
CA ASN A 107 12.95 27.66 -23.48
C ASN A 107 13.98 28.24 -22.50
N LYS A 108 14.79 27.40 -21.84
CA LYS A 108 15.79 27.86 -20.88
C LYS A 108 16.95 28.58 -21.58
N LYS A 109 17.10 29.88 -21.34
CA LYS A 109 18.14 30.74 -21.96
C LYS A 109 19.54 30.60 -21.34
N ASN A 110 19.73 29.80 -20.28
CA ASN A 110 21.01 29.64 -19.59
C ASN A 110 21.58 28.23 -19.80
N ILE A 111 22.70 28.16 -20.54
CA ILE A 111 23.43 26.94 -20.94
C ILE A 111 24.48 26.52 -19.88
N ALA A 112 24.68 27.29 -18.82
CA ALA A 112 25.70 26.99 -17.81
C ALA A 112 25.16 26.05 -16.71
N GLY A 113 25.68 24.82 -16.69
CA GLY A 113 25.54 23.88 -15.56
C GLY A 113 24.64 22.68 -15.87
N SER A 114 25.16 21.70 -16.62
CA SER A 114 24.56 20.40 -16.82
C SER A 114 24.80 19.49 -15.62
N GLU A 115 23.87 19.49 -14.67
CA GLU A 115 23.40 18.31 -13.93
C GLU A 115 22.11 18.72 -13.21
N LEU A 116 20.98 18.55 -13.90
CA LEU A 116 19.68 18.89 -13.33
C LEU A 116 19.20 17.70 -12.49
N LEU A 117 19.54 17.67 -11.21
CA LEU A 117 18.76 16.89 -10.25
C LEU A 117 17.38 17.53 -10.18
N LEU A 118 16.42 16.96 -10.92
CA LEU A 118 15.00 17.30 -10.89
C LEU A 118 14.37 16.82 -9.58
N ILE A 119 14.85 17.38 -8.48
CA ILE A 119 14.16 17.40 -7.20
C ILE A 119 14.28 18.86 -6.78
N GLU A 120 13.32 19.68 -7.19
CA GLU A 120 13.18 20.98 -6.54
C GLU A 120 12.62 20.72 -5.14
N LEU A 121 13.53 20.45 -4.19
CA LEU A 121 13.20 20.41 -2.79
C LEU A 121 13.00 21.87 -2.38
N GLY A 122 11.77 22.38 -2.57
CA GLY A 122 11.38 23.68 -2.04
C GLY A 122 11.81 23.76 -0.59
N LYS A 123 12.43 24.87 -0.18
CA LYS A 123 12.93 25.07 1.18
C LYS A 123 11.83 24.63 2.15
N ASN A 124 12.06 23.48 2.82
CA ASN A 124 11.22 22.81 3.82
C ASN A 124 10.34 21.60 3.37
N SER A 125 10.35 21.15 2.11
CA SER A 125 9.49 20.01 1.70
C SER A 125 10.28 18.71 1.51
N SER A 126 10.38 17.88 2.56
CA SER A 126 11.00 16.55 2.50
C SER A 126 10.02 15.41 2.15
N THR A 127 8.85 15.73 1.60
CA THR A 127 7.77 14.75 1.41
C THR A 127 7.36 14.65 -0.05
N ALA A 128 7.83 13.59 -0.72
CA ALA A 128 7.31 13.15 -2.00
C ALA A 128 5.88 12.61 -1.81
N LEU A 129 4.88 13.30 -2.36
CA LEU A 129 3.47 12.92 -2.28
C LEU A 129 3.02 12.25 -3.59
N LEU A 130 2.30 11.14 -3.45
CA LEU A 130 1.72 10.37 -4.55
C LEU A 130 0.40 11.01 -5.01
N ALA A 131 0.34 11.44 -6.27
CA ALA A 131 -0.89 11.89 -6.93
C ALA A 131 -1.64 10.70 -7.56
N ALA A 132 -2.97 10.69 -7.45
CA ALA A 132 -3.83 9.71 -8.13
C ALA A 132 -4.76 10.44 -9.11
N GLU A 133 -4.80 9.98 -10.37
CA GLU A 133 -5.73 10.46 -11.39
C GLU A 133 -7.18 10.02 -11.09
N GLU A 134 -8.12 10.95 -11.11
CA GLU A 134 -9.53 10.65 -11.28
C GLU A 134 -9.89 10.72 -12.78
N ARG A 135 -10.40 9.61 -13.33
CA ARG A 135 -10.90 9.59 -14.71
C ARG A 135 -12.20 10.40 -14.80
N LYS A 136 -12.17 11.47 -15.58
CA LYS A 136 -13.38 12.21 -15.98
C LYS A 136 -14.28 11.28 -16.81
N LEU A 137 -15.56 11.28 -16.49
CA LEU A 137 -16.61 10.67 -17.31
C LEU A 137 -16.85 11.57 -18.51
N ASP A 138 -16.57 11.07 -19.70
CA ASP A 138 -16.92 11.71 -20.96
C ASP A 138 -18.45 11.65 -21.15
N ASN A 139 -19.08 12.81 -21.35
CA ASN A 139 -20.50 12.95 -21.71
C ASN A 139 -20.71 12.72 -23.21
#